data_AF-A0A127M9Q2-F1
#
_entry.id   AF-A0A127M9Q2-F1
#
_cell.length_a   1.000
_cell.length_b   1.000
_cell.length_c   1.000
_cell.angle_alpha   90.00
_cell.angle_beta   90.00
_cell.angle_gamma   90.00
#
_symmetry.space_group_name_H-M   'P 1'
#
loop_
_entity.id
_entity.type
_entity.pdbx_description
1 polymer ?
#
loop_
_entity_poly.entity_id
_entity_poly.type
_entity_poly.pdbx_seq_one_letter_code
_entity_poly.pdbx_strand_id
1 'polypeptide(L)'
;MYIVRIYCKEVPKYTYLQRSVCLHYSSHYGATPNPKPDLFYSLTNTLVEGPGHACAGVTFGDTGKLFSEYYIDKKLDEIYSIERSKIAEIGAFSSFTRGIGAGKYLLDLIIKTLTLHNYDLVVLTATKQVRAILHSIVAEVTDLGAATIERVEDPNTNWGTYYNHDPRVVVFRLRNEKVWNSSTVPKALPVLSTA
;
A
#
# COMPACT_ATOMS: atom_id res chain seq x y z
N MET A 1 -6.20 -11.78 -18.73
CA MET A 1 -5.04 -10.93 -18.40
C MET A 1 -5.48 -9.87 -17.42
N TYR A 2 -4.75 -9.69 -16.30
CA TYR A 2 -5.03 -8.60 -15.38
C TYR A 2 -4.49 -7.28 -15.90
N ILE A 3 -5.22 -6.20 -15.64
CA ILE A 3 -4.86 -4.83 -15.99
C ILE A 3 -4.95 -4.01 -14.71
N VAL A 4 -3.90 -3.27 -14.37
CA VAL A 4 -3.96 -2.32 -13.26
C VAL A 4 -4.25 -0.94 -13.80
N ARG A 5 -5.29 -0.32 -13.25
CA ARG A 5 -5.72 1.04 -13.59
C ARG A 5 -5.55 1.92 -12.36
N ILE A 6 -5.06 3.13 -12.59
CA ILE A 6 -4.77 4.12 -11.56
C ILE A 6 -5.71 5.30 -11.76
N TYR A 7 -6.32 5.78 -10.68
CA TYR A 7 -7.29 6.87 -10.71
C TYR A 7 -6.94 7.92 -9.65
N CYS A 8 -6.89 9.19 -10.07
CA CYS A 8 -6.71 10.37 -9.22
C CYS A 8 -8.06 10.98 -8.79
N LYS A 9 -8.04 11.91 -7.84
CA LYS A 9 -9.24 12.47 -7.18
C LYS A 9 -10.21 13.17 -8.16
N GLU A 10 -9.70 13.65 -9.29
CA GLU A 10 -10.45 14.48 -10.24
C GLU A 10 -11.35 13.67 -11.18
N VAL A 11 -11.19 12.35 -11.26
CA VAL A 11 -11.95 11.50 -12.19
C VAL A 11 -13.14 10.80 -11.52
N PRO A 12 -14.32 10.69 -12.17
CA PRO A 12 -15.49 10.02 -11.59
C PRO A 12 -15.23 8.58 -11.11
N LYS A 13 -14.32 7.86 -11.77
CA LYS A 13 -13.92 6.49 -11.41
C LYS A 13 -13.25 6.41 -10.02
N TYR A 14 -12.63 7.49 -9.53
CA TYR A 14 -12.09 7.57 -8.18
C TYR A 14 -13.20 7.48 -7.13
N THR A 15 -14.25 8.30 -7.26
CA THR A 15 -15.40 8.29 -6.33
C THR A 15 -16.11 6.95 -6.34
N TYR A 16 -16.17 6.30 -7.49
CA TYR A 16 -16.71 4.95 -7.62
C TYR A 16 -15.92 3.92 -6.81
N LEU A 17 -14.57 3.94 -6.86
CA LEU A 17 -13.73 3.07 -6.05
C LEU A 17 -13.82 3.40 -4.55
N GLN A 18 -13.85 4.67 -4.19
CA GLN A 18 -14.06 5.11 -2.80
C GLN A 18 -15.35 4.52 -2.23
N ARG A 19 -16.47 4.62 -2.97
CA ARG A 19 -17.75 4.01 -2.57
C ARG A 19 -17.66 2.50 -2.49
N SER A 20 -16.96 1.86 -3.42
CA SER A 20 -16.78 0.40 -3.43
C SER A 20 -16.01 -0.11 -2.21
N VAL A 21 -14.97 0.62 -1.79
CA VAL A 21 -14.24 0.33 -0.53
C VAL A 21 -15.17 0.51 0.67
N CYS A 22 -15.93 1.61 0.73
CA CYS A 22 -16.87 1.85 1.82
C CYS A 22 -17.91 0.73 1.94
N LEU A 23 -18.49 0.30 0.81
CA LEU A 23 -19.43 -0.84 0.76
C LEU A 23 -18.76 -2.16 1.18
N HIS A 24 -17.51 -2.39 0.79
CA HIS A 24 -16.76 -3.58 1.18
C HIS A 24 -16.52 -3.63 2.69
N TYR A 25 -16.08 -2.52 3.27
CA TYR A 25 -15.89 -2.37 4.71
C TYR A 25 -17.21 -2.50 5.48
N SER A 26 -18.30 -1.97 4.94
CA SER A 26 -19.64 -2.10 5.53
C SER A 26 -20.08 -3.56 5.56
N SER A 27 -19.91 -4.28 4.46
CA SER A 27 -20.26 -5.69 4.38
C SER A 27 -19.39 -6.60 5.26
N HIS A 28 -18.11 -6.27 5.48
CA HIS A 28 -17.18 -7.13 6.25
C HIS A 28 -17.12 -6.79 7.73
N TYR A 29 -17.24 -5.51 8.07
CA TYR A 29 -17.01 -5.00 9.42
C TYR A 29 -18.19 -4.21 9.98
N GLY A 30 -19.24 -3.93 9.19
CA GLY A 30 -20.25 -2.92 9.57
C GLY A 30 -19.68 -1.50 9.62
N ALA A 31 -18.51 -1.27 9.00
CA ALA A 31 -17.79 -0.01 9.02
C ALA A 31 -18.14 0.86 7.79
N THR A 32 -18.16 2.17 7.94
CA THR A 32 -18.41 3.12 6.85
C THR A 32 -17.33 4.19 6.77
N PRO A 33 -16.05 3.81 6.53
CA PRO A 33 -14.98 4.78 6.39
C PRO A 33 -15.14 5.60 5.09
N ASN A 34 -14.54 6.78 5.07
CA ASN A 34 -14.50 7.64 3.88
C ASN A 34 -13.04 7.81 3.40
N PRO A 35 -12.45 6.78 2.77
CA PRO A 35 -11.02 6.80 2.41
C PRO A 35 -10.73 7.86 1.34
N LYS A 36 -9.71 8.69 1.53
CA LYS A 36 -9.32 9.77 0.60
C LYS A 36 -7.84 9.70 0.16
N PRO A 37 -7.36 8.54 -0.32
CA PRO A 37 -5.97 8.41 -0.78
C PRO A 37 -5.70 9.32 -1.99
N ASP A 38 -4.45 9.64 -2.26
CA ASP A 38 -4.08 10.45 -3.43
C ASP A 38 -4.36 9.71 -4.75
N LEU A 39 -4.13 8.40 -4.76
CA LEU A 39 -4.41 7.53 -5.90
C LEU A 39 -5.18 6.28 -5.46
N PHE A 40 -6.09 5.83 -6.30
CA PHE A 40 -6.62 4.48 -6.23
C PHE A 40 -6.03 3.59 -7.33
N TYR A 41 -5.48 2.46 -6.92
CA TYR A 41 -5.13 1.36 -7.81
C TYR A 41 -6.27 0.35 -7.84
N SER A 42 -6.67 -0.08 -9.02
CA SER A 42 -7.71 -1.10 -9.21
C SER A 42 -7.19 -2.20 -10.14
N LEU A 43 -7.25 -3.44 -9.66
CA LEU A 43 -6.94 -4.63 -10.43
C LEU A 43 -8.18 -5.05 -11.20
N THR A 44 -8.11 -4.97 -12.51
CA THR A 44 -9.22 -5.16 -13.45
C THR A 44 -8.83 -6.18 -14.52
N ASN A 45 -9.69 -6.42 -15.49
CA ASN A 45 -9.34 -7.18 -16.69
C ASN A 45 -10.04 -6.54 -17.91
N THR A 46 -10.07 -7.24 -19.04
CA THR A 46 -10.73 -6.77 -20.28
C THR A 46 -12.26 -6.84 -20.22
N LEU A 47 -12.82 -7.62 -19.29
CA LEU A 47 -14.26 -7.84 -19.13
C LEU A 47 -14.88 -7.06 -17.95
N VAL A 48 -14.06 -6.64 -16.99
CA VAL A 48 -14.48 -5.95 -15.76
C VAL A 48 -13.70 -4.66 -15.63
N GLU A 49 -14.39 -3.52 -15.81
CA GLU A 49 -13.78 -2.18 -15.70
C GLU A 49 -13.69 -1.65 -14.26
N GLY A 50 -14.64 -1.97 -13.37
CA GLY A 50 -14.69 -1.46 -12.00
C GLY A 50 -15.76 -2.14 -11.13
N PRO A 51 -15.52 -2.32 -9.81
CA PRO A 51 -14.33 -1.91 -9.06
C PRO A 51 -13.14 -2.86 -9.25
N GLY A 52 -13.32 -3.84 -10.14
CA GLY A 52 -12.34 -4.87 -10.46
C GLY A 52 -12.37 -6.03 -9.45
N HIS A 53 -11.26 -6.74 -9.37
CA HIS A 53 -11.05 -7.85 -8.45
C HIS A 53 -10.51 -7.41 -7.09
N ALA A 54 -9.77 -6.31 -7.06
CA ALA A 54 -9.23 -5.71 -5.85
C ALA A 54 -8.93 -4.22 -6.09
N CYS A 55 -8.91 -3.43 -5.02
CA CYS A 55 -8.40 -2.07 -5.05
C CYS A 55 -7.59 -1.75 -3.79
N ALA A 56 -6.75 -0.73 -3.90
CA ALA A 56 -5.98 -0.17 -2.81
C ALA A 56 -5.77 1.33 -3.03
N GLY A 57 -5.74 2.09 -1.95
CA GLY A 57 -5.37 3.50 -1.95
C GLY A 57 -3.88 3.67 -1.70
N VAL A 58 -3.27 4.67 -2.35
CA VAL A 58 -1.92 5.15 -2.06
C VAL A 58 -1.99 6.62 -1.68
N THR A 59 -1.44 6.99 -0.53
CA THR A 59 -1.28 8.38 -0.06
C THR A 59 0.21 8.68 0.08
N PHE A 60 0.66 9.84 -0.38
CA PHE A 60 2.07 10.19 -0.34
C PHE A 60 2.40 10.98 0.94
N GLY A 61 3.59 10.80 1.50
CA GLY A 61 3.98 11.43 2.77
C GLY A 61 4.10 12.96 2.68
N ASP A 62 4.26 13.52 1.49
CA ASP A 62 4.36 14.95 1.23
C ASP A 62 3.02 15.65 1.01
N THR A 63 1.90 14.92 0.92
CA THR A 63 0.56 15.51 0.74
C THR A 63 -0.14 15.84 2.05
N GLY A 64 0.36 15.35 3.18
CA GLY A 64 -0.21 15.61 4.50
C GLY A 64 0.23 14.60 5.55
N LYS A 65 -0.44 14.60 6.70
CA LYS A 65 -0.26 13.57 7.73
C LYS A 65 -0.89 12.27 7.24
N LEU A 66 -0.16 11.15 7.33
CA LEU A 66 -0.66 9.84 6.89
C LEU A 66 -1.60 9.24 7.94
N PHE A 67 -2.53 8.38 7.53
CA PHE A 67 -3.52 7.78 8.43
C PHE A 67 -2.86 6.97 9.56
N SER A 68 -1.78 6.26 9.23
CA SER A 68 -1.00 5.45 10.17
C SER A 68 -0.28 6.29 11.21
N GLU A 69 0.02 7.56 10.91
CA GLU A 69 0.73 8.49 11.81
C GLU A 69 -0.14 8.97 12.97
N TYR A 70 -1.45 8.70 12.96
CA TYR A 70 -2.31 8.99 14.10
C TYR A 70 -2.12 7.98 15.26
N TYR A 71 -1.70 6.75 14.95
CA TYR A 71 -1.52 5.67 15.93
C TYR A 71 -0.12 5.59 16.54
N ILE A 72 0.83 6.40 16.06
CA ILE A 72 2.22 6.43 16.55
C ILE A 72 2.56 7.83 17.09
N ASP A 73 3.56 7.89 17.96
CA ASP A 73 3.87 9.11 18.72
C ASP A 73 4.73 10.13 17.95
N LYS A 74 5.46 9.65 16.94
CA LYS A 74 6.32 10.45 16.08
C LYS A 74 5.98 10.19 14.62
N LYS A 75 6.19 11.19 13.75
CA LYS A 75 6.01 10.99 12.31
C LYS A 75 7.06 10.04 11.74
N LEU A 76 6.74 9.42 10.62
CA LEU A 76 7.61 8.41 10.01
C LEU A 76 8.94 8.99 9.52
N ASP A 77 8.94 10.23 9.02
CA ASP A 77 10.14 10.95 8.62
C ASP A 77 11.10 11.19 9.80
N GLU A 78 10.56 11.44 11.00
CA GLU A 78 11.36 11.58 12.22
C GLU A 78 11.91 10.23 12.69
N ILE A 79 11.08 9.18 12.70
CA ILE A 79 11.50 7.83 13.13
C ILE A 79 12.60 7.27 12.23
N TYR A 80 12.46 7.46 10.92
CA TYR A 80 13.33 6.85 9.92
C TYR A 80 14.38 7.78 9.34
N SER A 81 14.37 9.07 9.72
CA SER A 81 15.27 10.12 9.23
C SER A 81 15.32 10.17 7.69
N ILE A 82 14.16 10.20 7.04
CA ILE A 82 14.01 10.24 5.59
C ILE A 82 13.08 11.38 5.14
N GLU A 83 13.21 11.81 3.89
CA GLU A 83 12.34 12.82 3.30
C GLU A 83 10.87 12.35 3.20
N ARG A 84 9.91 13.23 3.48
CA ARG A 84 8.46 12.95 3.39
C ARG A 84 8.04 12.44 2.00
N SER A 85 8.65 12.98 0.94
CA SER A 85 8.42 12.58 -0.46
C SER A 85 8.84 11.14 -0.76
N LYS A 86 9.60 10.51 0.13
CA LYS A 86 10.08 9.11 0.03
C LYS A 86 9.20 8.12 0.80
N ILE A 87 8.13 8.60 1.41
CA ILE A 87 7.20 7.79 2.21
C ILE A 87 5.88 7.66 1.44
N ALA A 88 5.36 6.44 1.38
CA ALA A 88 4.02 6.17 0.86
C ALA A 88 3.22 5.32 1.85
N GLU A 89 1.94 5.65 2.00
CA GLU A 89 0.99 4.83 2.73
C GLU A 89 0.13 4.04 1.76
N ILE A 90 -0.02 2.74 2.01
CA ILE A 90 -1.00 1.90 1.32
C ILE A 90 -2.18 1.66 2.28
N GLY A 91 -3.36 2.08 1.87
CA GLY A 91 -4.59 1.99 2.66
C GLY A 91 -5.78 1.56 1.81
N ALA A 92 -6.98 1.69 2.37
CA ALA A 92 -8.25 1.43 1.67
C ALA A 92 -8.28 0.10 0.89
N PHE A 93 -7.60 -0.91 1.42
CA PHE A 93 -7.34 -2.17 0.72
C PHE A 93 -8.59 -3.06 0.76
N SER A 94 -9.12 -3.41 -0.41
CA SER A 94 -10.34 -4.22 -0.54
C SER A 94 -10.16 -5.25 -1.65
N SER A 95 -10.60 -6.49 -1.40
CA SER A 95 -10.63 -7.54 -2.42
C SER A 95 -12.07 -7.99 -2.65
N PHE A 96 -12.56 -7.82 -3.87
CA PHE A 96 -13.96 -8.06 -4.23
C PHE A 96 -14.22 -9.47 -4.74
N THR A 97 -13.19 -10.19 -5.19
CA THR A 97 -13.32 -11.58 -5.68
C THR A 97 -12.68 -12.56 -4.69
N ARG A 98 -13.45 -13.58 -4.27
CA ARG A 98 -12.93 -14.68 -3.45
C ARG A 98 -12.04 -15.60 -4.31
N GLY A 99 -10.83 -15.91 -3.84
CA GLY A 99 -10.10 -17.11 -4.27
C GLY A 99 -9.01 -17.01 -5.35
N ILE A 100 -8.49 -15.83 -5.72
CA ILE A 100 -7.46 -15.75 -6.80
C ILE A 100 -6.19 -14.99 -6.38
N GLY A 101 -6.03 -14.63 -5.10
CA GLY A 101 -4.86 -13.85 -4.67
C GLY A 101 -4.77 -12.47 -5.33
N ALA A 102 -5.88 -11.98 -5.91
CA ALA A 102 -5.97 -10.68 -6.58
C ALA A 102 -5.47 -9.53 -5.69
N GLY A 103 -5.85 -9.54 -4.40
CA GLY A 103 -5.33 -8.57 -3.43
C GLY A 103 -3.81 -8.67 -3.23
N LYS A 104 -3.27 -9.89 -3.10
CA LYS A 104 -1.81 -10.12 -2.99
C LYS A 104 -1.10 -9.61 -4.24
N TYR A 105 -1.59 -9.95 -5.42
CA TYR A 105 -1.02 -9.53 -6.71
C TYR A 105 -1.03 -8.01 -6.86
N LEU A 106 -2.15 -7.35 -6.52
CA LEU A 106 -2.26 -5.90 -6.55
C LEU A 106 -1.26 -5.24 -5.59
N LEU A 107 -1.18 -5.74 -4.36
CA LEU A 107 -0.27 -5.20 -3.34
C LEU A 107 1.20 -5.34 -3.75
N ASP A 108 1.60 -6.50 -4.29
CA ASP A 108 2.93 -6.73 -4.85
C ASP A 108 3.25 -5.76 -6.00
N LEU A 109 2.29 -5.50 -6.90
CA LEU A 109 2.49 -4.56 -7.99
C LEU A 109 2.66 -3.12 -7.51
N ILE A 110 1.86 -2.68 -6.52
CA ILE A 110 1.98 -1.34 -5.94
C ILE A 110 3.36 -1.19 -5.30
N ILE A 111 3.82 -2.17 -4.52
CA ILE A 111 5.14 -2.17 -3.87
C ILE A 111 6.26 -2.06 -4.91
N LYS A 112 6.21 -2.86 -5.98
CA LYS A 112 7.16 -2.78 -7.10
C LYS A 112 7.14 -1.42 -7.79
N THR A 113 5.95 -0.85 -7.98
CA THR A 113 5.78 0.47 -8.60
C THR A 113 6.42 1.55 -7.75
N LEU A 114 6.13 1.59 -6.44
CA LEU A 114 6.75 2.54 -5.50
C LEU A 114 8.28 2.38 -5.45
N THR A 115 8.79 1.15 -5.53
CA THR A 115 10.24 0.89 -5.59
C THR A 115 10.86 1.49 -6.85
N LEU A 116 10.23 1.30 -8.01
CA LEU A 116 10.68 1.87 -9.30
C LEU A 116 10.59 3.40 -9.33
N HIS A 117 9.70 3.99 -8.54
CA HIS A 117 9.57 5.43 -8.37
C HIS A 117 10.44 5.99 -7.23
N ASN A 118 11.42 5.22 -6.74
CA ASN A 118 12.42 5.66 -5.76
C ASN A 118 11.82 6.12 -4.42
N TYR A 119 10.74 5.50 -3.97
CA TYR A 119 10.28 5.57 -2.58
C TYR A 119 11.15 4.67 -1.70
N ASP A 120 11.34 5.05 -0.44
CA ASP A 120 12.22 4.34 0.50
C ASP A 120 11.45 3.58 1.58
N LEU A 121 10.27 4.06 1.95
CA LEU A 121 9.47 3.52 3.05
C LEU A 121 8.00 3.40 2.67
N VAL A 122 7.40 2.26 2.99
CA VAL A 122 5.95 2.08 2.91
C VAL A 122 5.38 1.82 4.29
N VAL A 123 4.23 2.41 4.58
CA VAL A 123 3.45 2.18 5.80
C VAL A 123 2.05 1.67 5.47
N LEU A 124 1.51 0.80 6.34
CA LEU A 124 0.12 0.37 6.32
C LEU A 124 -0.43 0.27 7.74
N THR A 125 -1.71 0.61 7.92
CA THR A 125 -2.52 0.11 9.03
C THR A 125 -3.14 -1.22 8.62
N ALA A 126 -2.48 -2.33 8.96
CA ALA A 126 -2.80 -3.65 8.45
C ALA A 126 -3.45 -4.55 9.51
N THR A 127 -4.63 -5.10 9.20
CA THR A 127 -5.25 -6.20 9.99
C THR A 127 -4.40 -7.46 9.93
N LYS A 128 -4.66 -8.43 10.82
CA LYS A 128 -3.94 -9.71 10.86
C LYS A 128 -3.88 -10.41 9.49
N GLN A 129 -4.97 -10.36 8.71
CA GLN A 129 -5.02 -10.95 7.38
C GLN A 129 -4.12 -10.20 6.37
N VAL A 130 -4.14 -8.86 6.39
CA VAL A 130 -3.29 -8.05 5.50
C VAL A 130 -1.82 -8.24 5.84
N ARG A 131 -1.47 -8.32 7.14
CA ARG A 131 -0.09 -8.64 7.57
C ARG A 131 0.38 -10.00 7.05
N ALA A 132 -0.47 -11.03 7.10
CA ALA A 132 -0.13 -12.34 6.54
C ALA A 132 0.16 -12.27 5.02
N ILE A 133 -0.58 -11.44 4.28
CA ILE A 133 -0.30 -11.21 2.85
C ILE A 133 1.05 -10.51 2.68
N LEU A 134 1.31 -9.43 3.44
CA LEU A 134 2.57 -8.67 3.39
C LEU A 134 3.80 -9.54 3.64
N HIS A 135 3.78 -10.39 4.67
CA HIS A 135 4.87 -11.32 4.97
C HIS A 135 5.18 -12.31 3.82
N SER A 136 4.25 -12.50 2.90
CA SER A 136 4.45 -13.33 1.70
C SER A 136 4.96 -12.57 0.47
N ILE A 137 5.14 -11.25 0.59
CA ILE A 137 5.58 -10.33 -0.48
C ILE A 137 6.92 -9.70 -0.11
N VAL A 138 7.08 -9.20 1.12
CA VAL A 138 8.27 -8.47 1.56
C VAL A 138 9.06 -9.28 2.58
N ALA A 139 10.39 -9.09 2.58
CA ALA A 139 11.31 -9.89 3.41
C ALA A 139 11.21 -9.55 4.90
N GLU A 140 11.07 -8.27 5.24
CA GLU A 140 11.04 -7.79 6.61
C GLU A 140 9.96 -6.73 6.78
N VAL A 141 9.19 -6.84 7.85
CA VAL A 141 8.14 -5.90 8.24
C VAL A 141 8.38 -5.51 9.68
N THR A 142 8.56 -4.22 9.94
CA THR A 142 8.65 -3.67 11.28
C THR A 142 7.25 -3.31 11.77
N ASP A 143 6.89 -3.78 12.97
CA ASP A 143 5.64 -3.46 13.64
C ASP A 143 5.85 -2.29 14.59
N LEU A 144 5.18 -1.16 14.34
CA LEU A 144 5.30 0.06 15.15
C LEU A 144 4.26 0.14 16.27
N GLY A 145 3.33 -0.82 16.35
CA GLY A 145 2.33 -0.86 17.41
C GLY A 145 0.89 -1.10 16.94
N ALA A 146 0.00 -1.26 17.92
CA ALA A 146 -1.42 -1.44 17.67
C ALA A 146 -2.08 -0.14 17.17
N ALA A 147 -2.91 -0.25 16.14
CA ALA A 147 -3.78 0.83 15.72
C ALA A 147 -5.08 0.73 16.52
N THR A 148 -5.24 1.57 17.54
CA THR A 148 -6.43 1.54 18.41
C THR A 148 -7.40 2.66 18.05
N ILE A 149 -8.70 2.41 18.20
CA ILE A 149 -9.74 3.35 17.76
C ILE A 149 -9.67 4.71 18.47
N GLU A 150 -9.12 4.76 19.68
CA GLU A 150 -8.98 5.98 20.48
C GLU A 150 -8.01 6.98 19.86
N ARG A 151 -7.14 6.51 18.96
CA ARG A 151 -6.13 7.33 18.28
C ARG A 151 -6.49 7.65 16.83
N VAL A 152 -7.66 7.25 16.34
CA VAL A 152 -8.04 7.48 14.94
C VAL A 152 -8.19 8.98 14.62
N GLU A 153 -7.91 9.37 13.38
CA GLU A 153 -8.03 10.75 12.90
C GLU A 153 -9.40 11.38 13.18
N ASP A 154 -10.48 10.69 12.81
CA ASP A 154 -11.85 11.15 13.01
C ASP A 154 -12.61 10.18 13.92
N PRO A 155 -12.87 10.55 15.19
CA PRO A 155 -13.58 9.70 16.15
C PRO A 155 -15.06 9.49 15.78
N ASN A 156 -15.64 10.32 14.89
CA ASN A 156 -17.03 10.16 14.46
C ASN A 156 -17.19 9.14 13.33
N THR A 157 -16.09 8.68 12.73
CA THR A 157 -16.15 7.66 11.69
C THR A 157 -16.58 6.33 12.30
N ASN A 158 -17.64 5.74 11.75
CA ASN A 158 -18.08 4.40 12.14
C ASN A 158 -17.11 3.33 11.60
N TRP A 159 -16.36 2.70 12.49
CA TRP A 159 -15.44 1.62 12.17
C TRP A 159 -16.00 0.22 12.44
N GLY A 160 -17.24 0.11 12.93
CA GLY A 160 -17.88 -1.17 13.24
C GLY A 160 -16.96 -2.10 14.03
N THR A 161 -16.76 -3.32 13.54
CA THR A 161 -15.87 -4.32 14.14
C THR A 161 -14.44 -4.28 13.59
N TYR A 162 -14.06 -3.33 12.74
CA TYR A 162 -12.74 -3.30 12.06
C TYR A 162 -11.57 -3.45 13.05
N TYR A 163 -11.60 -2.72 14.17
CA TYR A 163 -10.54 -2.78 15.18
C TYR A 163 -10.48 -4.11 15.96
N ASN A 164 -11.54 -4.93 15.92
CA ASN A 164 -11.51 -6.29 16.49
C ASN A 164 -10.60 -7.23 15.68
N HIS A 165 -10.20 -6.83 14.46
CA HIS A 165 -9.30 -7.60 13.60
C HIS A 165 -7.81 -7.29 13.84
N ASP A 166 -7.50 -6.68 15.00
CA ASP A 166 -6.15 -6.34 15.45
C ASP A 166 -5.36 -5.60 14.37
N PRO A 167 -5.82 -4.42 13.88
CA PRO A 167 -5.03 -3.62 12.96
C PRO A 167 -3.79 -3.08 13.67
N ARG A 168 -2.65 -3.13 12.97
CA ARG A 168 -1.35 -2.67 13.49
C ARG A 168 -0.67 -1.78 12.47
N VAL A 169 0.06 -0.77 12.93
CA VAL A 169 0.89 0.05 12.06
C VAL A 169 2.15 -0.73 11.73
N VAL A 170 2.31 -1.05 10.46
CA VAL A 170 3.45 -1.81 9.96
C VAL A 170 4.15 -1.04 8.87
N VAL A 171 5.47 -1.16 8.82
CA VAL A 171 6.33 -0.49 7.85
C VAL A 171 7.37 -1.44 7.29
N PHE A 172 7.79 -1.17 6.07
CA PHE A 172 8.91 -1.89 5.46
C PHE A 172 9.67 -0.98 4.50
N ARG A 173 10.97 -1.24 4.36
CA ARG A 173 11.85 -0.52 3.45
C ARG A 173 11.71 -1.09 2.04
N LEU A 174 11.63 -0.22 1.04
CA LEU A 174 11.61 -0.61 -0.38
C LEU A 174 13.01 -0.72 -0.96
N ARG A 175 13.93 0.12 -0.49
CA ARG A 175 15.36 -0.02 -0.80
C ARG A 175 16.01 -0.95 0.21
N ASN A 176 16.36 -2.13 -0.26
CA ASN A 176 17.40 -2.93 0.37
C ASN A 176 18.69 -2.61 -0.38
N GLU A 177 19.69 -2.06 0.31
CA GLU A 177 21.02 -1.67 -0.24
C GLU A 177 21.75 -2.83 -0.96
N LYS A 178 21.23 -4.06 -0.89
CA LYS A 178 21.81 -5.26 -1.49
C LYS A 178 21.71 -5.35 -3.02
N VAL A 179 20.90 -4.53 -3.70
CA VAL A 179 20.74 -4.63 -5.16
C VAL A 179 21.82 -3.86 -5.95
N TRP A 180 22.40 -2.79 -5.40
CA TRP A 180 23.44 -2.03 -6.11
C TRP A 180 24.87 -2.58 -5.91
N ASN A 181 25.14 -3.18 -4.75
CA ASN A 181 26.48 -3.72 -4.42
C ASN A 181 26.84 -5.05 -5.11
N SER A 182 25.96 -5.59 -5.96
CA SER A 182 26.24 -6.79 -6.79
C SER A 182 26.30 -6.48 -8.29
N SER A 183 26.58 -5.23 -8.65
CA SER A 183 27.01 -4.89 -10.01
C SER A 183 28.48 -5.31 -10.20
N THR A 184 28.76 -6.62 -10.25
CA THR A 184 29.94 -7.09 -10.96
C THR A 184 29.76 -6.71 -12.41
N VAL A 185 30.34 -5.57 -12.80
CA VAL A 185 30.59 -5.22 -14.19
C VAL A 185 31.28 -6.44 -14.82
N PRO A 186 30.74 -7.05 -15.89
CA PRO A 186 31.46 -8.08 -16.62
C PRO A 186 32.78 -7.46 -17.10
N LYS A 187 33.89 -8.01 -16.66
CA LYS A 187 35.23 -7.67 -17.14
C LYS A 187 35.20 -7.76 -18.67
N ALA A 188 35.50 -6.65 -19.35
CA ALA A 188 35.48 -6.56 -20.80
C ALA A 188 36.22 -7.75 -21.44
N LEU A 189 35.60 -8.37 -22.44
CA LEU A 189 36.22 -9.43 -23.24
C LEU A 189 37.51 -8.91 -23.89
N PRO A 190 38.58 -9.74 -23.97
CA PRO A 190 39.82 -9.31 -24.59
C PRO A 190 39.60 -9.10 -26.09
N VAL A 191 39.98 -7.92 -26.56
CA VAL A 191 40.07 -7.60 -28.00
C VAL A 191 41.11 -8.52 -28.61
N LEU A 192 40.70 -9.35 -29.57
CA LEU A 192 41.63 -10.14 -30.38
C LEU A 192 42.47 -9.18 -31.23
N SER A 193 43.75 -9.07 -30.90
CA SER A 193 44.75 -8.42 -31.75
C SER A 193 45.04 -9.35 -32.93
N THR A 194 44.55 -9.01 -34.12
CA THR A 194 45.04 -9.60 -35.36
C THR A 194 46.36 -8.93 -35.74
N ALA A 195 47.43 -9.72 -35.72
CA ALA A 195 48.67 -9.44 -36.43
C ALA A 195 48.47 -9.62 -37.95
#